data_AF-A0A936XUU9-F1
#
_entry.id   AF-A0A936XUU9-F1
#
_cell.length_a   1.000
_cell.length_b   1.000
_cell.length_c   1.000
_cell.angle_alpha   90.00
_cell.angle_beta   90.00
_cell.angle_gamma   90.00
#
_symmetry.space_group_name_H-M   'P 1'
#
loop_
_entity.id
_entity.type
_entity.pdbx_description
1 polymer ?
#
loop_
_entity_poly.entity_id
_entity_poly.type
_entity_poly.pdbx_seq_one_letter_code
_entity_poly.pdbx_strand_id
1 'polypeptide(L)'
;MELGETKSDIHPIYYDGPKTKTADKKETASKRLSFGFTGKQVKLKTIINTLCTKVDLLKEDKSPADLLIQLLLSKDITPGKIAIYLDCDNKNFRYIIEKLASDYFDNLTFINIEHSQSFFSKKGHPIKSNNLSKAVSHNPKSKTEIDKIFNQLQ
;
A
#
# COMPACT_ATOMS: atom_id res chain seq x y z
N MET A 1 -56.98 32.37 -55.23
CA MET A 1 -56.02 33.32 -54.65
C MET A 1 -55.97 33.06 -53.17
N GLU A 2 -54.85 32.93 -52.50
CA GLU A 2 -53.45 32.75 -52.86
C GLU A 2 -52.72 32.44 -51.55
N LEU A 3 -51.53 31.83 -51.66
CA LEU A 3 -50.63 31.46 -50.59
C LEU A 3 -50.19 32.65 -49.72
N GLY A 4 -49.68 32.36 -48.51
CA GLY A 4 -48.81 33.29 -47.79
C GLY A 4 -48.33 32.81 -46.42
N GLU A 5 -47.17 32.15 -46.39
CA GLU A 5 -46.37 31.73 -45.23
C GLU A 5 -46.01 32.91 -44.28
N THR A 6 -45.66 32.80 -42.99
CA THR A 6 -44.36 32.28 -42.48
C THR A 6 -44.21 32.44 -40.95
N LYS A 7 -43.69 31.38 -40.30
CA LYS A 7 -42.53 31.29 -39.37
C LYS A 7 -42.42 32.25 -38.18
N SER A 8 -42.36 31.72 -36.95
CA SER A 8 -41.09 31.35 -36.28
C SER A 8 -41.30 30.97 -34.80
N ASP A 9 -41.46 29.67 -34.54
CA ASP A 9 -41.30 29.10 -33.20
C ASP A 9 -39.83 29.14 -32.81
N ILE A 10 -39.51 29.91 -31.76
CA ILE A 10 -38.17 29.98 -31.17
C ILE A 10 -37.94 28.68 -30.38
N HIS A 11 -37.30 27.71 -31.02
CA HIS A 11 -36.75 26.55 -30.33
C HIS A 11 -35.49 26.96 -29.55
N PRO A 12 -35.37 26.65 -28.25
CA PRO A 12 -34.15 26.88 -27.49
C PRO A 12 -33.01 26.00 -28.03
N ILE A 13 -31.90 26.64 -28.35
CA ILE A 13 -30.64 26.00 -28.71
C ILE A 13 -30.10 25.21 -27.50
N TYR A 14 -30.35 23.91 -27.49
CA TYR A 14 -29.68 22.95 -26.61
C TYR A 14 -28.31 22.64 -27.19
N TYR A 15 -27.25 22.95 -26.43
CA TYR A 15 -25.90 22.53 -26.78
C TYR A 15 -25.77 21.02 -26.54
N ASP A 16 -25.86 20.22 -27.61
CA ASP A 16 -25.60 18.77 -27.60
C ASP A 16 -24.07 18.57 -27.54
N GLY A 17 -23.52 18.64 -26.32
CA GLY A 17 -22.18 18.11 -26.05
C GLY A 17 -22.12 16.63 -26.42
N PRO A 18 -20.95 16.08 -26.76
CA PRO A 18 -20.85 14.75 -27.35
C PRO A 18 -21.48 13.68 -26.45
N LYS A 19 -22.53 13.02 -26.97
CA LYS A 19 -23.13 11.82 -26.40
C LYS A 19 -22.11 10.67 -26.44
N THR A 20 -21.43 10.43 -25.33
CA THR A 20 -20.70 9.17 -25.10
C THR A 20 -21.46 8.33 -24.07
N LYS A 21 -22.24 7.40 -24.64
CA LYS A 21 -22.58 6.05 -24.13
C LYS A 21 -22.68 5.89 -22.62
N THR A 22 -23.92 5.69 -22.18
CA THR A 22 -24.28 4.96 -20.96
C THR A 22 -23.34 3.77 -20.77
N ALA A 23 -22.43 3.86 -19.81
CA ALA A 23 -21.75 2.70 -19.26
C ALA A 23 -22.59 2.23 -18.08
N ASP A 24 -23.16 1.05 -18.21
CA ASP A 24 -23.77 0.28 -17.13
C ASP A 24 -22.95 0.38 -15.85
N LYS A 25 -23.65 0.50 -14.71
CA LYS A 25 -23.11 0.28 -13.38
C LYS A 25 -22.28 -1.01 -13.38
N LYS A 26 -20.96 -0.86 -13.35
CA LYS A 26 -20.13 -1.72 -12.53
C LYS A 26 -19.70 -0.86 -11.36
N GLU A 27 -20.47 -0.94 -10.28
CA GLU A 27 -19.98 -0.61 -8.96
C GLU A 27 -18.74 -1.47 -8.78
N THR A 28 -17.59 -0.91 -9.13
CA THR A 28 -16.30 -1.54 -8.94
C THR A 28 -16.22 -1.66 -7.44
N ALA A 29 -16.39 -2.88 -6.91
CA ALA A 29 -16.13 -3.19 -5.52
C ALA A 29 -14.83 -2.46 -5.17
N SER A 30 -14.93 -1.40 -4.37
CA SER A 30 -13.78 -0.56 -4.04
C SER A 30 -12.71 -1.52 -3.56
N LYS A 31 -11.61 -1.68 -4.32
CA LYS A 31 -10.58 -2.67 -3.97
C LYS A 31 -10.13 -2.36 -2.55
N ARG A 32 -10.56 -3.18 -1.60
CA ARG A 32 -10.18 -3.02 -0.19
C ARG A 32 -8.67 -3.17 -0.11
N LEU A 33 -8.03 -2.20 0.54
CA LEU A 33 -6.57 -2.23 0.68
C LEU A 33 -6.20 -3.40 1.58
N SER A 34 -5.36 -4.29 1.09
CA SER A 34 -4.77 -5.39 1.87
C SER A 34 -3.42 -5.73 1.28
N PHE A 35 -2.53 -6.30 2.10
CA PHE A 35 -1.23 -6.76 1.62
C PHE A 35 -1.28 -8.17 1.01
N GLY A 36 -2.38 -8.90 1.19
CA GLY A 36 -2.60 -10.20 0.54
C GLY A 36 -1.64 -11.28 1.02
N PHE A 37 -1.56 -11.50 2.34
CA PHE A 37 -0.71 -12.55 2.91
C PHE A 37 -1.18 -13.96 2.51
N THR A 38 -0.30 -14.75 1.91
CA THR A 38 -0.56 -16.13 1.43
C THR A 38 0.23 -17.19 2.20
N GLY A 39 1.12 -16.78 3.11
CA GLY A 39 2.00 -17.67 3.87
C GLY A 39 1.39 -18.29 5.14
N LYS A 40 2.25 -18.93 5.93
CA LYS A 40 1.90 -19.46 7.27
C LYS A 40 2.06 -18.37 8.33
N GLN A 41 0.99 -18.02 9.05
CA GLN A 41 1.03 -16.95 10.06
C GLN A 41 2.11 -17.16 11.14
N VAL A 42 2.34 -18.40 11.57
CA VAL A 42 3.39 -18.73 12.55
C VAL A 42 4.77 -18.33 12.03
N LYS A 43 5.07 -18.58 10.75
CA LYS A 43 6.34 -18.15 10.12
C LYS A 43 6.45 -16.63 10.11
N LEU A 44 5.39 -15.91 9.71
CA LEU A 44 5.40 -14.45 9.70
C LEU A 44 5.66 -13.87 11.10
N LYS A 45 4.98 -14.38 12.13
CA LYS A 45 5.18 -13.95 13.53
C LYS A 45 6.64 -14.12 13.95
N THR A 46 7.24 -15.28 13.68
CA THR A 46 8.66 -15.54 13.99
C THR A 46 9.59 -14.59 13.25
N ILE A 47 9.36 -14.36 11.94
CA ILE A 47 10.17 -13.43 11.14
C ILE A 47 10.09 -12.01 11.74
N ILE A 48 8.89 -11.48 11.97
CA ILE A 48 8.72 -10.11 12.46
C ILE A 48 9.34 -9.92 13.85
N ASN A 49 9.12 -10.86 14.78
CA ASN A 49 9.72 -10.80 16.11
C ASN A 49 11.25 -10.87 16.04
N THR A 50 11.79 -11.76 15.20
CA THR A 50 13.25 -11.87 15.03
C THR A 50 13.83 -10.59 14.43
N LEU A 51 13.16 -9.97 13.45
CA LEU A 51 13.58 -8.69 12.87
C LEU A 51 13.54 -7.54 13.89
N CYS A 52 12.53 -7.49 14.78
CA CYS A 52 12.51 -6.49 15.86
C CYS A 52 13.74 -6.63 16.77
N THR A 53 14.08 -7.86 17.16
CA THR A 53 15.22 -8.12 18.07
C THR A 53 16.61 -8.01 17.44
N LYS A 54 16.76 -8.27 16.13
CA LYS A 54 18.08 -8.38 15.47
C LYS A 54 18.46 -7.16 14.64
N VAL A 55 17.48 -6.45 14.10
CA VAL A 55 17.73 -5.31 13.18
C VAL A 55 16.97 -4.05 13.58
N ASP A 56 16.47 -4.00 14.81
CA ASP A 56 15.72 -2.89 15.39
C ASP A 56 14.59 -2.43 14.46
N LEU A 57 13.82 -3.38 13.91
CA LEU A 57 12.81 -3.10 12.88
C LEU A 57 11.83 -2.01 13.33
N LEU A 58 11.30 -2.17 14.54
CA LEU A 58 10.24 -1.34 15.09
C LEU A 58 10.71 -0.60 16.34
N LYS A 59 10.10 0.57 16.52
CA LYS A 59 10.14 1.28 17.78
C LYS A 59 9.11 0.65 18.73
N GLU A 60 9.49 -0.41 19.42
CA GLU A 60 8.59 -1.28 20.18
C GLU A 60 7.84 -0.56 21.32
N ASP A 61 8.37 0.56 21.83
CA ASP A 61 7.67 1.42 22.80
C ASP A 61 6.42 2.11 22.22
N LYS A 62 6.34 2.28 20.90
CA LYS A 62 5.21 2.92 20.21
C LYS A 62 4.40 1.98 19.34
N SER A 63 5.07 1.04 18.68
CA SER A 63 4.44 0.10 17.76
C SER A 63 5.00 -1.29 18.03
N PRO A 64 4.40 -2.07 18.94
CA PRO A 64 4.82 -3.45 19.21
C PRO A 64 4.64 -4.34 17.96
N ALA A 65 5.41 -5.43 17.90
CA ALA A 65 5.42 -6.36 16.78
C ALA A 65 4.02 -6.88 16.41
N ASP A 66 3.15 -7.13 17.39
CA ASP A 66 1.77 -7.58 17.17
C ASP A 66 0.95 -6.61 16.31
N LEU A 67 1.16 -5.29 16.42
CA LEU A 67 0.46 -4.31 15.57
C LEU A 67 0.90 -4.43 14.10
N LEU A 68 2.20 -4.62 13.86
CA LEU A 68 2.70 -4.84 12.50
C LEU A 68 2.15 -6.16 11.93
N ILE A 69 2.18 -7.23 12.73
CA ILE A 69 1.62 -8.53 12.33
C ILE A 69 0.13 -8.38 12.00
N GLN A 70 -0.64 -7.71 12.85
CA GLN A 70 -2.07 -7.45 12.61
C GLN A 70 -2.31 -6.68 11.32
N LEU A 71 -1.52 -5.63 11.07
CA LEU A 71 -1.62 -4.82 9.85
C LEU A 71 -1.29 -5.66 8.60
N LEU A 72 -0.21 -6.45 8.64
CA LEU A 72 0.22 -7.32 7.54
C LEU A 72 -0.81 -8.41 7.23
N LEU A 73 -1.47 -8.96 8.24
CA LEU A 73 -2.50 -10.00 8.10
C LEU A 73 -3.90 -9.44 7.81
N SER A 74 -4.08 -8.12 7.82
CA SER A 74 -5.40 -7.52 7.64
C SER A 74 -5.93 -7.73 6.22
N LYS A 75 -7.19 -8.17 6.13
CA LYS A 75 -7.94 -8.28 4.87
C LYS A 75 -8.51 -6.93 4.41
N ASP A 76 -8.55 -5.95 5.31
CA ASP A 76 -9.13 -4.63 5.06
C ASP A 76 -8.37 -3.58 5.89
N ILE A 77 -7.49 -2.84 5.23
CA ILE A 77 -6.64 -1.82 5.84
C ILE A 77 -7.34 -0.48 5.67
N THR A 78 -7.77 0.09 6.80
CA THR A 78 -8.18 1.49 6.85
C THR A 78 -6.94 2.39 6.91
N PRO A 79 -6.72 3.28 5.93
CA PRO A 79 -5.55 4.16 5.94
C PRO A 79 -5.45 4.96 7.23
N GLY A 80 -4.26 4.98 7.84
CA GLY A 80 -3.96 5.75 9.06
C GLY A 80 -4.57 5.21 10.36
N LYS A 81 -5.31 4.10 10.33
CA LYS A 81 -5.92 3.52 11.54
C LYS A 81 -4.89 2.86 12.46
N ILE A 82 -3.87 2.23 11.88
CA ILE A 82 -2.76 1.61 12.62
C ILE A 82 -1.51 2.41 12.31
N ALA A 83 -0.76 2.82 13.34
CA ALA A 83 0.52 3.51 13.18
C ALA A 83 1.68 2.59 13.59
N ILE A 84 2.60 2.38 12.66
CA ILE A 84 3.81 1.57 12.78
C ILE A 84 5.01 2.52 12.67
N TYR A 85 5.77 2.61 13.75
CA TYR A 85 6.98 3.43 13.82
C TYR A 85 8.20 2.52 13.67
N LEU A 86 8.97 2.74 12.60
CA LEU A 86 10.21 2.02 12.37
C LEU A 86 11.32 2.58 13.25
N ASP A 87 12.22 1.71 13.73
CA ASP A 87 13.49 2.15 14.34
C ASP A 87 14.72 1.84 13.46
N CYS A 88 14.52 1.12 12.35
CA CYS A 88 15.55 0.78 11.39
C CYS A 88 15.73 1.83 10.28
N ASP A 89 16.87 1.77 9.59
CA ASP A 89 17.14 2.58 8.41
C ASP A 89 16.21 2.21 7.23
N ASN A 90 15.80 3.21 6.42
CA ASN A 90 14.94 3.00 5.25
C ASN A 90 15.47 1.93 4.27
N LYS A 91 16.80 1.74 4.21
CA LYS A 91 17.44 0.72 3.36
C LYS A 91 17.17 -0.69 3.87
N ASN A 92 17.31 -0.91 5.18
CA ASN A 92 16.98 -2.18 5.81
C ASN A 92 15.48 -2.47 5.66
N PHE A 93 14.63 -1.47 5.93
CA PHE A 93 13.18 -1.63 5.77
C PHE A 93 12.78 -2.00 4.35
N ARG A 94 13.30 -1.28 3.34
CA ARG A 94 13.07 -1.61 1.92
C ARG A 94 13.39 -3.08 1.61
N TYR A 95 14.56 -3.55 2.04
CA TYR A 95 15.00 -4.91 1.77
C TYR A 95 14.14 -5.97 2.46
N ILE A 96 13.71 -5.70 3.70
CA ILE A 96 12.78 -6.56 4.44
C ILE A 96 11.44 -6.65 3.70
N ILE A 97 10.91 -5.52 3.23
CA ILE A 97 9.65 -5.50 2.45
C ILE A 97 9.79 -6.29 1.16
N GLU A 98 10.90 -6.16 0.42
CA GLU A 98 11.11 -6.95 -0.81
C GLU A 98 11.13 -8.46 -0.54
N LYS A 99 11.83 -8.88 0.52
CA LYS A 99 11.87 -10.29 0.94
C LYS A 99 10.48 -10.80 1.35
N LEU A 100 9.74 -10.02 2.14
CA LEU A 100 8.37 -10.37 2.52
C LEU A 100 7.48 -10.48 1.29
N ALA A 101 7.51 -9.46 0.43
CA ALA A 101 6.68 -9.36 -0.76
C ALA A 101 6.92 -10.53 -1.73
N SER A 102 8.18 -10.91 -1.95
CA SER A 102 8.54 -12.03 -2.83
C SER A 102 7.90 -13.35 -2.42
N ASP A 103 7.90 -13.66 -1.13
CA ASP A 103 7.65 -15.03 -0.66
C ASP A 103 6.28 -15.22 0.00
N TYR A 104 5.64 -14.14 0.44
CA TYR A 104 4.48 -14.24 1.34
C TYR A 104 3.30 -13.32 1.03
N PHE A 105 3.41 -12.37 0.09
CA PHE A 105 2.38 -11.36 -0.11
C PHE A 105 2.15 -11.02 -1.59
N ASP A 106 0.89 -11.02 -2.01
CA ASP A 106 0.53 -10.67 -3.40
C ASP A 106 0.51 -9.16 -3.64
N ASN A 107 0.23 -8.36 -2.60
CA ASN A 107 -0.05 -6.93 -2.70
C ASN A 107 0.83 -6.08 -1.78
N LEU A 108 1.91 -6.62 -1.20
CA LEU A 108 2.86 -5.86 -0.40
C LEU A 108 3.81 -5.06 -1.30
N THR A 109 3.33 -3.95 -1.83
CA THR A 109 4.10 -3.03 -2.69
C THR A 109 4.39 -1.72 -1.98
N PHE A 110 5.42 -1.00 -2.40
CA PHE A 110 5.74 0.32 -1.83
C PHE A 110 4.58 1.32 -1.96
N ILE A 111 3.79 1.22 -3.03
CA ILE A 111 2.59 2.03 -3.25
C ILE A 111 1.52 1.68 -2.20
N ASN A 112 1.24 0.40 -1.98
CA ASN A 112 0.26 -0.02 -0.97
C ASN A 112 0.71 0.29 0.47
N ILE A 113 2.01 0.26 0.73
CA ILE A 113 2.58 0.74 2.00
C ILE A 113 2.29 2.22 2.19
N GLU A 114 2.52 3.06 1.17
CA GLU A 114 2.19 4.49 1.24
C GLU A 114 0.67 4.71 1.38
N HIS A 115 -0.15 4.02 0.59
CA HIS A 115 -1.62 4.11 0.66
C HIS A 115 -2.19 3.64 2.00
N SER A 116 -1.51 2.74 2.71
CA SER A 116 -1.92 2.34 4.06
C SER A 116 -1.81 3.48 5.07
N GLN A 117 -1.00 4.50 4.77
CA GLN A 117 -0.68 5.62 5.68
C GLN A 117 -0.30 5.15 7.10
N SER A 118 0.19 3.92 7.21
CA SER A 118 0.41 3.25 8.48
C SER A 118 1.87 3.28 8.91
N PHE A 119 2.81 3.56 8.00
CA PHE A 119 4.25 3.44 8.27
C PHE A 119 4.93 4.80 8.42
N PHE A 120 5.69 4.95 9.50
CA PHE A 120 6.44 6.13 9.86
C PHE A 120 7.91 5.75 10.05
N SER A 121 8.81 6.58 9.50
CA SER A 121 10.26 6.44 9.68
C SER A 121 10.70 6.67 11.13
N LYS A 122 11.97 6.40 11.43
CA LYS A 122 12.59 6.69 12.74
C LYS A 122 12.40 8.13 13.22
N LYS A 123 12.34 9.09 12.29
CA LYS A 123 12.09 10.51 12.58
C LYS A 123 10.60 10.87 12.72
N GLY A 124 9.71 9.90 12.59
CA GLY A 124 8.26 10.09 12.66
C GLY A 124 7.62 10.60 11.36
N HIS A 125 8.36 10.72 10.26
CA HIS A 125 7.78 11.12 8.97
C HIS A 125 7.10 9.93 8.27
N PRO A 126 5.92 10.13 7.64
CA PRO A 126 5.28 9.11 6.83
C PRO A 126 6.20 8.58 5.73
N ILE A 127 6.21 7.28 5.54
CA ILE A 127 6.99 6.64 4.49
C ILE A 127 6.28 6.80 3.15
N LYS A 128 6.99 7.36 2.16
CA LYS A 128 6.52 7.49 0.78
C LYS A 128 7.14 6.41 -0.09
N SER A 129 6.39 5.88 -1.05
CA SER A 129 6.85 4.88 -2.01
C SER A 129 8.11 5.34 -2.75
N ASN A 130 8.15 6.60 -3.19
CA ASN A 130 9.30 7.20 -3.86
C ASN A 130 10.59 7.14 -3.01
N ASN A 131 10.48 7.27 -1.68
CA ASN A 131 11.64 7.21 -0.78
C ASN A 131 12.19 5.78 -0.70
N LEU A 132 11.33 4.77 -0.73
CA LEU A 132 11.73 3.36 -0.75
C LEU A 132 12.30 2.98 -2.12
N SER A 133 11.69 3.42 -3.22
CA SER A 133 12.19 3.16 -4.58
C SER A 133 13.59 3.72 -4.78
N LYS A 134 13.86 4.95 -4.32
CA LYS A 134 15.19 5.58 -4.43
C LYS A 134 16.27 4.96 -3.54
N ALA A 135 15.89 4.23 -2.50
CA ALA A 135 16.83 3.58 -1.59
C ALA A 135 17.51 2.32 -2.18
N VAL A 136 17.22 1.95 -3.44
CA VAL A 136 17.77 0.77 -4.14
C VAL A 136 19.29 0.83 -4.35
N SER A 137 19.88 2.02 -4.48
CA SER A 137 21.27 2.22 -4.85
C SER A 137 22.29 1.91 -3.75
N HIS A 138 21.82 1.49 -2.56
CA HIS A 138 22.69 1.25 -1.42
C HIS A 138 22.39 -0.06 -0.73
N ASN A 139 23.41 -0.92 -0.68
CA ASN A 139 23.38 -2.19 0.03
C ASN A 139 22.92 -1.97 1.50
N PRO A 140 21.92 -2.70 2.01
CA PRO A 140 21.48 -2.58 3.39
C PRO A 140 22.57 -3.08 4.34
N LYS A 141 22.85 -2.34 5.41
CA LYS A 141 23.92 -2.70 6.36
C LYS A 141 23.70 -4.07 6.99
N SER A 142 22.43 -4.38 7.28
CA SER A 142 22.03 -5.64 7.92
C SER A 142 21.63 -6.72 6.91
N LYS A 143 22.04 -6.61 5.63
CA LYS A 143 21.65 -7.57 4.57
C LYS A 143 21.86 -9.01 5.00
N THR A 144 23.05 -9.33 5.48
CA THR A 144 23.45 -10.69 5.88
C THR A 144 22.61 -11.21 7.06
N GLU A 145 22.26 -10.35 8.01
CA GLU A 145 21.39 -10.73 9.13
C GLU A 145 19.96 -10.96 8.66
N ILE A 146 19.43 -10.08 7.81
CA ILE A 146 18.12 -10.24 7.21
C ILE A 146 18.07 -11.55 6.41
N ASP A 147 19.03 -11.81 5.53
CA ASP A 147 19.11 -13.06 4.77
C ASP A 147 19.12 -14.30 5.69
N LYS A 148 19.88 -14.28 6.79
CA LYS A 148 19.89 -15.39 7.76
C LYS A 148 18.51 -15.62 8.38
N ILE A 149 17.80 -14.56 8.77
CA ILE A 149 16.46 -14.66 9.38
C ILE A 149 15.47 -15.33 8.42
N PHE A 150 15.47 -14.93 7.14
CA PHE A 150 14.58 -15.51 6.14
C PHE A 150 14.98 -16.95 5.78
N ASN A 151 16.27 -17.25 5.64
CA ASN A 151 16.76 -18.58 5.29
C ASN A 151 16.60 -19.61 6.41
N GLN A 152 16.64 -19.20 7.68
CA GLN A 152 16.42 -20.10 8.83
C GLN A 152 14.98 -20.62 8.91
N LEU A 153 14.05 -20.00 8.17
CA LEU A 153 12.61 -20.25 8.27
C LEU A 153 12.01 -20.74 6.95
N GLN A 154 12.79 -20.90 5.88
CA GLN A 154 12.36 -21.58 4.65
C GLN A 154 12.27 -23.09 4.91
#